data_AF-A0A9C9XCZ6-F1
#
_entry.id   AF-A0A9C9XCZ6-F1
#
_cell.length_a   1.000
_cell.length_b   1.000
_cell.length_c   1.000
_cell.angle_alpha   90.00
_cell.angle_beta   90.00
_cell.angle_gamma   90.00
#
_symmetry.space_group_name_H-M   'P 1'
#
loop_
_entity.id
_entity.type
_entity.pdbx_description
1 polymer ?
#
loop_
_entity_poly.entity_id
_entity_poly.type
_entity_poly.pdbx_seq_one_letter_code
_entity_poly.pdbx_strand_id
1 'polypeptide(L)'
;DVNLWFMEHPDKSGIFNLGTGRSQPFKDVANAVIDWHGKGRIEYIPFPEHLKGRYQSFTEADITALREAGYEAPFKTVEEGVKLYMDWLHR
;
A
#
# COMPACT_ATOMS: atom_id res chain seq x y z
N ASP A 1 7.87 8.38 6.84
CA ASP A 1 8.02 9.76 6.31
C ASP A 1 6.83 10.64 6.70
N VAL A 2 5.59 10.36 6.26
CA VAL A 2 4.42 11.20 6.59
C VAL A 2 4.26 11.52 8.09
N ASN A 3 4.38 10.53 8.98
CA ASN A 3 4.26 10.78 10.42
C ASN A 3 5.32 11.76 10.95
N LEU A 4 6.57 11.64 10.48
CA LEU A 4 7.66 12.54 10.89
C LEU A 4 7.46 13.93 10.28
N TRP A 5 6.95 13.99 9.04
CA TRP A 5 6.60 15.26 8.42
C TRP A 5 5.53 16.02 9.22
N PHE A 6 4.47 15.36 9.69
CA PHE A 6 3.48 16.00 10.57
C PHE A 6 4.06 16.38 11.94
N MET A 7 5.02 15.61 12.46
CA MET A 7 5.74 15.97 13.69
C MET A 7 6.57 17.26 13.53
N GLU A 8 7.15 17.48 12.34
CA GLU A 8 7.92 18.68 12.00
C GLU A 8 7.05 19.90 11.64
N HIS A 9 5.76 19.68 11.33
CA HIS A 9 4.80 20.72 10.93
C HIS A 9 3.61 20.77 11.92
N PRO A 10 3.84 21.20 13.18
CA PRO A 10 2.82 21.17 14.23
C PRO A 10 1.62 22.11 13.97
N ASP A 11 1.74 23.05 13.03
CA ASP A 11 0.64 23.90 12.57
C ASP A 11 -0.36 23.15 11.66
N LYS A 12 0.00 21.97 11.16
CA LYS A 12 -0.85 21.11 10.32
C LYS A 12 -1.53 20.07 11.18
N SER A 13 -2.85 20.17 11.32
CA SER A 13 -3.67 19.25 12.11
C SER A 13 -4.95 18.87 11.37
N GLY A 14 -5.43 17.66 11.59
CA GLY A 14 -6.62 17.13 10.91
C GLY A 14 -6.61 15.60 10.86
N ILE A 15 -7.59 15.04 10.16
CA ILE A 15 -7.65 13.61 9.84
C ILE A 15 -7.33 13.47 8.36
N PHE A 16 -6.25 12.74 8.04
CA PHE A 16 -5.74 12.60 6.69
C PHE A 16 -5.75 11.12 6.27
N ASN A 17 -6.22 10.85 5.05
CA ASN A 17 -6.03 9.55 4.43
C ASN A 17 -4.53 9.33 4.16
N LEU A 18 -4.05 8.12 4.47
CA LEU A 18 -2.67 7.72 4.23
C LEU A 18 -2.63 6.48 3.32
N GLY A 19 -2.35 6.72 2.05
CA GLY A 19 -2.17 5.67 1.04
C GLY A 19 -1.48 6.25 -0.19
N THR A 20 -1.22 5.40 -1.19
CA THR A 20 -0.50 5.80 -2.41
C THR A 20 -1.34 6.67 -3.35
N GLY A 21 -2.66 6.73 -3.14
CA GLY A 21 -3.62 7.29 -4.11
C GLY A 21 -3.84 6.44 -5.35
N ARG A 22 -3.31 5.20 -5.36
CA ARG A 22 -3.41 4.27 -6.49
C ARG A 22 -3.75 2.87 -6.00
N SER A 23 -4.94 2.40 -6.32
CA SER A 23 -5.36 1.03 -6.05
C SER A 23 -4.66 0.05 -6.99
N GLN A 24 -4.37 -1.14 -6.48
CA GLN A 24 -3.89 -2.29 -7.25
C GLN A 24 -4.53 -3.56 -6.72
N PRO A 25 -4.85 -4.56 -7.57
CA PRO A 25 -5.33 -5.85 -7.14
C PRO A 25 -4.27 -6.64 -6.35
N PHE A 26 -4.71 -7.53 -5.46
CA PHE A 26 -3.82 -8.47 -4.76
C PHE A 26 -2.94 -9.32 -5.69
N LYS A 27 -3.38 -9.51 -6.94
CA LYS A 27 -2.61 -10.21 -7.97
C LYS A 27 -1.26 -9.53 -8.24
N ASP A 28 -1.20 -8.20 -8.21
CA ASP A 28 0.03 -7.47 -8.53
C ASP A 28 1.07 -7.63 -7.42
N VAL A 29 0.64 -7.66 -6.16
CA VAL A 29 1.48 -8.03 -5.02
C VAL A 29 2.04 -9.45 -5.18
N ALA A 30 1.18 -10.41 -5.54
CA ALA A 30 1.60 -11.80 -5.74
C ALA A 30 2.61 -11.94 -6.90
N ASN A 31 2.37 -11.25 -8.01
CA ASN A 31 3.29 -11.21 -9.14
C ASN A 31 4.64 -10.61 -8.74
N ALA A 32 4.67 -9.48 -8.03
CA ALA A 32 5.90 -8.85 -7.57
C ALA A 32 6.74 -9.78 -6.67
N VAL A 33 6.10 -10.60 -5.83
CA VAL A 33 6.77 -11.64 -5.02
C VAL A 33 7.32 -12.77 -5.89
N ILE A 34 6.54 -13.27 -6.86
CA ILE A 34 6.96 -14.34 -7.79
C ILE A 34 8.16 -13.88 -8.63
N ASP A 35 8.10 -12.65 -9.14
CA ASP A 35 9.15 -12.04 -9.94
C ASP A 35 10.45 -11.91 -9.13
N TRP A 36 10.35 -11.50 -7.85
CA TRP A 36 11.50 -11.44 -6.95
C TRP A 36 12.15 -12.82 -6.74
N HIS A 37 11.34 -13.87 -6.50
CA HIS A 37 11.85 -15.24 -6.36
C HIS A 37 12.34 -15.86 -7.67
N GLY A 38 11.98 -15.28 -8.82
CA GLY A 38 12.23 -15.84 -10.15
C GLY A 38 11.43 -17.11 -10.45
N LYS A 39 10.50 -17.50 -9.58
CA LYS A 39 9.66 -18.70 -9.72
C LYS A 39 8.43 -18.64 -8.80
N GLY A 40 7.35 -19.27 -9.24
CA GLY A 40 6.11 -19.41 -8.47
C GLY A 40 4.89 -19.47 -9.37
N ARG A 41 3.73 -19.80 -8.79
CA ARG A 41 2.43 -19.76 -9.46
C ARG A 41 1.36 -19.31 -8.48
N ILE A 42 0.36 -18.59 -8.98
CA ILE A 42 -0.79 -18.18 -8.17
C ILE A 42 -1.80 -19.33 -8.13
N GLU A 43 -2.25 -19.69 -6.93
CA GLU A 43 -3.37 -20.59 -6.70
C GLU A 43 -4.50 -19.81 -6.02
N TYR A 44 -5.71 -19.89 -6.58
CA TYR A 44 -6.89 -19.25 -6.01
C TYR A 44 -7.61 -20.21 -5.08
N ILE A 45 -7.89 -19.77 -3.87
CA ILE A 45 -8.67 -20.52 -2.89
C ILE A 45 -10.12 -20.03 -2.87
N PRO A 46 -11.09 -20.86 -2.44
CA PRO A 46 -12.44 -20.40 -2.17
C PRO A 46 -12.44 -19.24 -1.18
N PHE A 47 -13.29 -18.23 -1.43
CA PHE A 47 -13.39 -17.07 -0.56
C PHE A 47 -13.89 -17.50 0.84
N PRO A 48 -13.23 -17.09 1.94
CA PRO A 48 -13.63 -17.49 3.29
C PRO A 48 -15.06 -17.03 3.66
N GLU A 49 -15.92 -17.96 4.07
CA GLU A 49 -17.35 -17.67 4.31
C GLU A 49 -17.57 -16.56 5.34
N HIS A 50 -16.79 -16.57 6.43
CA HIS A 50 -16.91 -15.61 7.53
C HIS A 50 -16.49 -14.18 7.16
N LEU A 51 -15.83 -13.98 6.01
CA LEU A 51 -15.46 -12.66 5.49
C LEU A 51 -16.56 -12.05 4.60
N LYS A 52 -17.56 -12.83 4.19
CA LYS A 52 -18.64 -12.31 3.33
C LYS A 52 -19.43 -11.24 4.07
N GLY A 53 -19.66 -10.11 3.41
CA GLY A 53 -20.30 -8.93 4.00
C GLY A 53 -19.41 -8.09 4.92
N ARG A 54 -18.15 -8.49 5.15
CA ARG A 54 -17.18 -7.75 5.98
C ARG A 54 -15.86 -7.47 5.25
N TYR A 55 -15.80 -7.82 3.97
CA TYR A 55 -14.60 -7.70 3.16
C TYR A 55 -14.68 -6.48 2.26
N GLN A 56 -13.66 -5.63 2.32
CA GLN A 56 -13.51 -4.51 1.41
C GLN A 56 -12.84 -5.01 0.13
N SER A 57 -13.61 -5.12 -0.95
CA SER A 57 -13.11 -5.58 -2.25
C SER A 57 -12.29 -4.53 -3.02
N PHE A 58 -12.40 -3.26 -2.64
CA PHE A 58 -11.70 -2.13 -3.26
C PHE A 58 -11.35 -1.06 -2.24
N THR A 59 -10.11 -0.58 -2.26
CA THR A 59 -9.61 0.53 -1.45
C THR A 59 -8.78 1.44 -2.34
N GLU A 60 -9.04 2.75 -2.31
CA GLU A 60 -8.16 3.76 -2.87
C GLU A 60 -8.21 4.98 -1.97
N ALA A 61 -7.04 5.40 -1.47
CA ALA A 61 -6.98 6.57 -0.60
C ALA A 61 -7.13 7.84 -1.44
N ASP A 62 -8.19 8.62 -1.23
CA ASP A 62 -8.20 10.00 -1.70
C ASP A 62 -7.21 10.81 -0.84
N ILE A 63 -6.09 11.18 -1.44
CA ILE A 63 -4.99 11.89 -0.78
C ILE A 63 -5.01 13.40 -1.03
N THR A 64 -6.10 13.95 -1.57
CA THR A 64 -6.24 15.39 -1.85
C THR A 64 -5.92 16.23 -0.61
N ALA A 65 -6.55 15.94 0.53
CA ALA A 65 -6.30 16.64 1.78
C ALA A 65 -4.84 16.54 2.28
N LEU A 66 -4.18 15.40 2.05
CA LEU A 66 -2.77 15.21 2.41
C LEU A 66 -1.86 16.09 1.53
N ARG A 67 -2.18 16.22 0.23
CA ARG A 67 -1.44 17.10 -0.69
C ARG A 67 -1.68 18.57 -0.38
N GLU A 68 -2.92 18.96 -0.11
CA GLU A 68 -3.27 20.32 0.31
C GLU A 68 -2.63 20.73 1.64
N ALA A 69 -2.40 19.78 2.55
CA ALA A 69 -1.66 20.04 3.79
C ALA A 69 -0.18 20.39 3.54
N GLY A 70 0.40 19.97 2.41
CA GLY A 70 1.76 20.27 2.00
C GLY A 70 2.71 19.06 1.90
N TYR A 71 2.24 17.83 2.12
CA TYR A 71 3.09 16.64 1.95
C TYR A 71 3.21 16.29 0.46
N GLU A 72 4.36 16.56 -0.16
CA GLU A 72 4.59 16.39 -1.60
C GLU A 72 5.38 15.14 -1.98
N ALA A 73 6.02 14.47 -1.02
CA ALA A 73 6.87 13.32 -1.33
C ALA A 73 6.07 12.18 -2.01
N PRO A 74 6.69 11.47 -2.97
CA PRO A 74 6.03 10.36 -3.65
C PRO A 74 5.86 9.15 -2.72
N PHE A 75 4.88 8.32 -3.03
CA PHE A 75 4.76 6.99 -2.41
C PHE A 75 5.32 5.94 -3.35
N LYS A 76 5.98 4.92 -2.78
CA LYS A 76 6.43 3.75 -3.53
C LYS A 76 5.26 3.04 -4.17
N THR A 77 5.48 2.46 -5.35
CA THR A 77 4.52 1.53 -5.95
C THR A 77 4.56 0.18 -5.24
N VAL A 78 3.63 -0.71 -5.58
CA VAL A 78 3.64 -2.09 -5.08
C VAL A 78 4.92 -2.80 -5.49
N GLU A 79 5.34 -2.66 -6.75
CA GLU A 79 6.53 -3.32 -7.29
C GLU A 79 7.81 -2.86 -6.56
N GLU A 80 7.94 -1.55 -6.34
CA GLU A 80 9.08 -0.99 -5.61
C GLU A 80 9.08 -1.42 -4.13
N GLY A 81 7.92 -1.30 -3.47
CA GLY A 81 7.78 -1.62 -2.05
C GLY A 81 7.97 -3.10 -1.75
N VAL A 82 7.32 -3.97 -2.53
CA VAL A 82 7.42 -5.43 -2.39
C VAL A 82 8.86 -5.88 -2.64
N LYS A 83 9.52 -5.42 -3.70
CA LYS A 83 10.92 -5.79 -3.97
C LYS A 83 11.83 -5.45 -2.79
N LEU A 84 11.78 -4.22 -2.30
CA LEU A 84 12.59 -3.78 -1.16
C LEU A 84 12.29 -4.56 0.12
N TYR A 85 11.02 -4.92 0.33
CA TYR A 85 10.61 -5.70 1.49
C TYR A 85 11.08 -7.16 1.39
N MET A 86 11.01 -7.77 0.21
CA MET A 86 11.53 -9.11 -0.05
C MET A 86 13.05 -9.17 0.11
N ASP A 87 13.77 -8.17 -0.38
CA ASP A 87 15.20 -7.99 -0.15
C ASP A 87 15.51 -7.90 1.36
N TRP A 88 14.64 -7.30 2.17
CA TRP A 88 14.83 -7.23 3.63
C TRP A 88 14.52 -8.56 4.33
N LEU A 89 13.47 -9.27 3.92
CA LEU A 89 13.07 -10.56 4.51
C LEU A 89 14.12 -11.67 4.33
N HIS A 90 14.98 -11.55 3.32
CA HIS A 90 16.01 -12.56 2.99
C HIS A 90 17.44 -12.09 3.29
N ARG A 91 17.58 -11.05 4.11
CA ARG A 91 18.87 -10.63 4.68
C ARG A 91 19.29 -11.47 5.87
#